data_AF-A0A931C7N5-F1
#
_entry.id   AF-A0A931C7N5-F1
#
_cell.length_a   1.000
_cell.length_b   1.000
_cell.length_c   1.000
_cell.angle_alpha   90.00
_cell.angle_beta   90.00
_cell.angle_gamma   90.00
#
_symmetry.space_group_name_H-M   'P 1'
#
loop_
_entity.id
_entity.type
_entity.pdbx_description
1 polymer ?
#
loop_
_entity_poly.entity_id
_entity_poly.type
_entity_poly.pdbx_seq_one_letter_code
_entity_poly.pdbx_strand_id
1 'polypeptide(L)' 'MRTFFGRDRVPFSAYSVASGTTRHFAGFSQAVDEVVDARVWGGIHFRTASAQGRELGEAVNAWSTARHFRPRR' A
#
# COMPACT_ATOMS: atom_id res chain seq x y z
N MET A 1 7.25 -1.12 -0.30
CA MET A 1 7.78 -0.07 0.59
C MET A 1 8.35 -0.62 1.89
N ARG A 2 7.58 -1.37 2.70
CA ARG A 2 8.07 -2.02 3.94
C ARG A 2 9.38 -2.80 3.76
N THR A 3 9.46 -3.66 2.74
CA THR A 3 10.66 -4.43 2.40
C THR A 3 11.86 -3.55 2.06
N PHE A 4 11.65 -2.47 1.31
CA PHE A 4 12.72 -1.58 0.85
C PHE A 4 13.31 -0.76 2.01
N PHE A 5 12.45 -0.19 2.86
CA PHE A 5 12.89 0.61 4.01
C PHE A 5 13.21 -0.22 5.26
N GLY A 6 12.97 -1.54 5.22
CA GLY A 6 13.15 -2.43 6.36
C GLY A 6 12.22 -2.16 7.56
N ARG A 7 11.21 -1.29 7.41
CA ARG A 7 10.26 -0.91 8.46
C ARG A 7 8.94 -0.43 7.88
N ASP A 8 7.87 -0.53 8.67
CA ASP A 8 6.55 -0.01 8.30
C ASP A 8 6.32 1.45 8.71
N ARG A 9 6.81 1.81 9.89
CA ARG A 9 6.58 3.12 10.51
C ARG A 9 7.47 4.20 9.89
N VAL A 10 7.12 4.58 8.66
CA VAL A 10 7.69 5.71 7.93
C VAL A 10 6.55 6.70 7.71
N PRO A 11 6.49 7.80 8.50
CA PRO A 11 5.43 8.78 8.33
C PRO A 11 5.56 9.49 6.98
N PHE A 12 4.44 9.68 6.30
CA PHE A 12 4.37 10.43 5.04
C PHE A 12 3.01 11.09 4.85
N SER A 13 2.96 12.03 3.90
CA SER A 13 1.72 12.72 3.53
C SER A 13 1.45 12.57 2.05
N ALA A 14 0.17 12.52 1.67
CA ALA A 14 -0.26 12.44 0.28
C ALA A 14 -1.28 13.53 -0.01
N TYR A 15 -0.98 14.39 -0.97
CA TYR A 15 -1.90 15.44 -1.45
C TYR A 15 -2.76 14.92 -2.60
N SER A 16 -4.05 15.26 -2.57
CA SER A 16 -5.01 14.94 -3.62
C SER A 16 -5.49 16.21 -4.30
N VAL A 17 -5.16 16.37 -5.57
CA VAL A 17 -5.72 17.46 -6.42
C VAL A 17 -7.23 17.35 -6.58
N ALA A 18 -7.79 16.13 -6.57
CA ALA A 18 -9.22 15.92 -6.79
C ALA A 18 -10.08 16.39 -5.61
N SER A 19 -9.56 16.33 -4.38
CA SER A 19 -10.27 16.75 -3.16
C SER A 19 -9.71 18.01 -2.52
N GLY A 20 -8.54 18.50 -2.96
CA GLY A 20 -7.83 19.62 -2.34
C GLY A 20 -7.30 19.32 -0.93
N THR A 21 -7.28 18.05 -0.52
CA THR A 21 -6.92 17.64 0.85
C THR A 21 -5.59 16.91 0.89
N THR A 22 -4.86 17.05 1.99
CA THR A 22 -3.70 16.22 2.32
C THR A 22 -4.09 15.18 3.37
N ARG A 23 -3.72 13.93 3.13
CA ARG A 23 -3.80 12.85 4.13
C ARG A 23 -2.43 12.60 4.75
N HIS A 24 -2.43 12.21 6.01
CA HIS A 24 -1.22 11.92 6.78
C HIS A 24 -1.27 10.48 7.28
N PHE A 25 -0.19 9.74 7.03
CA PHE A 25 -0.07 8.33 7.41
C PHE A 25 1.15 8.16 8.33
N ALA A 26 0.99 7.38 9.40
CA ALA A 26 2.05 7.02 10.32
C ALA A 26 2.97 5.91 9.77
N GLY A 27 2.50 5.17 8.77
CA GLY A 27 3.23 4.07 8.14
C GLY A 27 2.55 3.56 6.87
N PHE A 28 3.22 2.65 6.16
CA PHE A 28 2.73 2.14 4.89
C PHE A 28 1.49 1.26 5.03
N SER A 29 1.43 0.44 6.07
CA SER A 29 0.26 -0.42 6.34
C SER A 29 -1.02 0.39 6.54
N GLN A 30 -0.97 1.52 7.26
CA GLN A 30 -2.13 2.39 7.43
C GLN A 30 -2.68 2.90 6.08
N ALA A 31 -1.79 3.26 5.16
CA ALA A 31 -2.19 3.72 3.83
C ALA A 31 -2.80 2.59 2.98
N VAL A 32 -2.30 1.36 3.10
CA VAL A 32 -2.87 0.19 2.42
C VAL A 32 -4.26 -0.12 2.97
N ASP A 33 -4.44 -0.10 4.29
CA ASP A 33 -5.73 -0.35 4.93
C ASP A 33 -6.77 0.70 4.48
N GLU A 34 -6.38 1.98 4.45
CA GLU A 34 -7.28 3.05 3.96
C GLU A 34 -7.67 2.83 2.50
N VAL A 35 -6.74 2.46 1.62
CA VAL A 35 -7.05 2.21 0.21
C VAL A 35 -7.98 0.99 0.05
N VAL A 36 -7.78 -0.07 0.83
CA VAL A 36 -8.67 -1.25 0.82
C VAL A 36 -10.10 -0.85 1.19
N ASP A 37 -10.27 -0.10 2.27
CA ASP A 37 -11.59 0.35 2.70
C ASP A 37 -12.22 1.37 1.74
N ALA A 38 -11.42 2.29 1.19
CA ALA A 38 -11.89 3.29 0.24
C ALA A 38 -12.52 2.67 -1.02
N ARG A 39 -11.99 1.52 -1.49
CA ARG A 39 -12.59 0.78 -2.62
C ARG A 39 -13.96 0.20 -2.29
N VAL A 40 -14.18 -0.20 -1.05
CA VAL A 40 -15.47 -0.69 -0.56
C VAL A 40 -16.44 0.46 -0.37
N TRP A 41 -16.03 1.55 0.27
CA TRP A 41 -16.86 2.74 0.47
C TRP A 41 -17.28 3.40 -0.84
N GLY A 42 -16.40 3.38 -1.85
CA GLY A 42 -16.71 3.88 -3.19
C GLY A 42 -17.65 2.98 -4.01
N GLY A 43 -18.03 1.80 -3.50
CA GLY A 43 -18.96 0.88 -4.18
C GLY A 43 -18.38 0.20 -5.43
N ILE A 44 -17.05 0.22 -5.59
CA ILE A 44 -16.37 -0.30 -6.79
C ILE A 44 -15.77 -1.71 -6.60
N HIS A 45 -15.62 -2.18 -5.35
CA HIS A 45 -15.16 -3.54 -5.04
C HIS A 45 -15.90 -4.13 -3.84
N PHE A 46 -16.12 -5.46 -3.85
CA PHE A 46 -16.52 -6.19 -2.65
C PHE A 46 -15.36 -6.29 -1.65
N ARG A 47 -15.68 -6.29 -0.34
CA ARG A 47 -14.68 -6.40 0.74
C ARG A 47 -13.74 -7.59 0.57
N THR A 48 -14.29 -8.75 0.18
CA THR A 48 -13.50 -9.96 -0.08
C THR A 48 -12.49 -9.76 -1.21
N ALA A 49 -12.92 -9.14 -2.33
CA ALA A 49 -12.04 -8.89 -3.47
C ALA A 49 -10.90 -7.93 -3.10
N SER A 50 -11.18 -6.88 -2.33
CA SER A 50 -10.14 -5.94 -1.89
C SER A 50 -9.15 -6.58 -0.91
N ALA A 51 -9.61 -7.44 -0.01
CA ALA A 51 -8.74 -8.18 0.91
C ALA A 51 -7.80 -9.16 0.17
N GLN A 52 -8.34 -9.92 -0.78
CA GLN A 52 -7.56 -10.83 -1.63
C GLN A 52 -6.58 -10.07 -2.53
N GLY A 53 -6.97 -8.91 -3.06
CA GLY A 53 -6.10 -8.04 -3.83
C GLY A 53 -4.88 -7.55 -3.04
N ARG A 54 -5.06 -7.22 -1.75
CA ARG A 54 -3.95 -6.89 -0.84
C ARG A 54 -2.98 -8.06 -0.69
N GLU A 55 -3.48 -9.28 -0.48
CA GLU A 55 -2.66 -10.48 -0.35
C GLU A 55 -1.87 -10.78 -1.62
N LEU A 56 -2.52 -10.66 -2.79
CA LEU A 56 -1.85 -10.81 -4.08
C LEU A 56 -0.73 -9.78 -4.27
N GLY A 57 -0.99 -8.51 -3.92
CA GLY A 57 0.00 -7.45 -4.01
C GLY A 57 1.25 -7.71 -3.14
N GLU A 58 1.06 -8.23 -1.92
CA GLU A 58 2.16 -8.63 -1.05
C GLU A 58 2.97 -9.80 -1.64
N ALA A 59 2.30 -10.80 -2.23
CA ALA A 59 2.98 -11.91 -2.90
C ALA A 59 3.82 -11.44 -4.10
N VAL A 60 3.29 -10.51 -4.92
CA VAL A 60 4.02 -9.90 -6.04
C VAL A 60 5.24 -9.11 -5.53
N ASN A 61 5.08 -8.33 -4.46
CA ASN A 61 6.19 -7.58 -3.86
C ASN A 61 7.29 -8.53 -3.35
N ALA A 62 6.93 -9.60 -2.64
CA ALA A 62 7.89 -10.61 -2.19
C ALA A 62 8.63 -11.26 -3.37
N TRP A 63 7.91 -11.64 -4.42
CA TRP A 63 8.50 -12.24 -5.62
C TRP A 63 9.48 -11.29 -6.33
N SER A 64 9.10 -10.01 -6.46
CA SER A 64 9.88 -8.98 -7.15
C SER A 64 11.14 -8.59 -6.37
N THR A 65 11.00 -8.34 -5.07
CA THR A 65 12.13 -7.94 -4.22
C THR A 65 13.20 -9.02 -4.13
N ALA A 66 12.81 -10.30 -4.06
CA ALA A 66 13.75 -11.41 -4.09
C ALA A 66 14.57 -11.51 -5.39
N ARG A 67 14.06 -10.99 -6.52
CA ARG A 67 14.68 -11.13 -7.85
C ARG A 67 15.41 -9.89 -8.31
N HIS A 68 14.86 -8.71 -8.06
CA HIS A 68 15.29 -7.48 -8.72
C HIS A 68 15.93 -6.46 -7.77
N PHE A 69 15.81 -6.65 -6.44
CA PHE A 69 16.31 -5.71 -5.44
C PHE A 69 17.47 -6.30 -4.61
N ARG A 70 18.24 -7.22 -5.21
CA ARG A 70 19.46 -7.76 -4.60
C ARG A 70 20.62 -6.76 -4.71
N PRO A 71 21.57 -6.74 -3.76
CA PRO A 71 22.78 -5.93 -3.88
C PRO A 71 23.48 -6.22 -5.21
N ARG A 72 23.88 -5.18 -5.93
CA ARG A 72 24.78 -5.34 -7.08
C ARG A 72 26.18 -5.61 -6.53
N ARG A 73 26.80 -6.70 -6.98
CA ARG A 73 28.22 -6.98 -6.72
C ARG A 73 29.09 -5.99 -7.48
#